data_AF-A0A7Y1YCZ3-F1
#
_entry.id   AF-A0A7Y1YCZ3-F1
#
_cell.length_a   1.000
_cell.length_b   1.000
_cell.length_c   1.000
_cell.angle_alpha   90.00
_cell.angle_beta   90.00
_cell.angle_gamma   90.00
#
_symmetry.space_group_name_H-M   'P 1'
#
loop_
_entity.id
_entity.type
_entity.pdbx_description
1 polymer ?
#
loop_
_entity_poly.entity_id
_entity_poly.type
_entity_poly.pdbx_seq_one_letter_code
_entity_poly.pdbx_strand_id
1 'polypeptide(L)'
;MTATATPPKTRDRYVDFLRAFSLVIVVIWHWVFTILIINETTVSPTNPIGFTRGMWAITWVLQVMPVFFFVGGFTHRLAFDNYTKGTSRRFLTRRSKRLLIPAMTLIAIWIGLGFVLRATIAAEWIWPAVILVLSPLWFLVVYLVLVAIAPLAIRAHWRWGELVIVWLLGLAAVLDVLRFSHQQGWAAWINFLVIWGLAHQLGFFYDKLIAAPRRTAWMFVWAGFFAMVA
;
A
#
# COMPACT_ATOMS: atom_id res chain seq x y z
N MET A 1 42.42 6.96 26.18
CA MET A 1 41.65 6.20 25.17
C MET A 1 40.21 6.66 25.22
N THR A 2 39.83 7.65 24.41
CA THR A 2 38.45 8.14 24.30
C THR A 2 37.69 7.24 23.34
N ALA A 3 36.73 6.48 23.87
CA ALA A 3 35.83 5.67 23.06
C ALA A 3 34.99 6.62 22.18
N THR A 4 35.22 6.58 20.87
CA THR A 4 34.36 7.24 19.88
C THR A 4 32.99 6.57 19.91
N ALA A 5 32.06 7.17 20.64
CA ALA A 5 30.66 6.79 20.58
C ALA A 5 30.21 6.89 19.11
N THR A 6 29.89 5.74 18.51
CA THR A 6 29.35 5.69 17.15
C THR A 6 28.03 6.47 17.17
N PRO A 7 27.88 7.54 16.38
CA PRO A 7 26.64 8.31 16.39
C PRO A 7 25.48 7.37 16.02
N PRO A 8 24.35 7.39 16.76
CA PRO A 8 23.21 6.56 16.42
C PRO A 8 22.78 6.90 14.99
N LYS A 9 22.73 5.91 14.10
CA LYS A 9 22.26 6.04 12.72
C LYS A 9 20.97 6.87 12.73
N THR A 10 21.06 8.09 12.22
CA THR A 10 19.98 9.06 12.24
C THR A 10 18.80 8.47 11.49
N ARG A 11 17.69 8.30 12.22
CA ARG A 11 16.40 7.90 11.67
C ARG A 11 16.03 8.88 10.56
N ASP A 12 15.76 8.37 9.35
CA ASP A 12 15.37 9.22 8.22
C ASP A 12 13.99 9.85 8.49
N ARG A 13 14.01 11.13 8.88
CA ARG A 13 12.81 11.88 9.25
C ARG A 13 11.89 12.13 8.06
N TYR A 14 12.44 12.19 6.84
CA TYR A 14 11.67 12.43 5.62
C TYR A 14 10.82 11.21 5.26
N VAL A 15 11.42 10.02 5.37
CA VAL A 15 10.74 8.74 5.20
C VAL A 15 9.60 8.54 6.20
N ASP A 16 9.84 8.91 7.47
CA ASP A 16 8.80 8.83 8.50
C ASP A 16 7.68 9.84 8.26
N PHE A 17 8.02 11.06 7.82
CA PHE A 17 7.06 12.07 7.42
C PHE A 17 6.18 11.57 6.27
N LEU A 18 6.77 11.05 5.19
CA LEU A 18 6.02 10.52 4.05
C LEU A 18 5.05 9.41 4.47
N ARG A 19 5.46 8.54 5.40
CA ARG A 19 4.59 7.47 5.92
C ARG A 19 3.43 8.03 6.73
N ALA A 20 3.70 8.97 7.64
CA ALA A 20 2.67 9.61 8.45
C ALA A 20 1.69 10.41 7.59
N PHE A 21 2.23 11.20 6.65
CA PHE A 21 1.46 11.98 5.68
C PHE A 21 0.57 11.10 4.81
N SER A 22 1.10 9.99 4.29
CA SER A 22 0.32 9.02 3.52
C SER A 22 -0.83 8.43 4.35
N LEU A 23 -0.58 8.10 5.63
CA LEU A 23 -1.60 7.56 6.52
C LEU A 23 -2.71 8.59 6.80
N VAL A 24 -2.33 9.84 7.08
CA VAL A 24 -3.29 10.93 7.30
C VAL A 24 -4.15 11.16 6.06
N ILE A 25 -3.55 11.21 4.86
CA ILE A 25 -4.32 11.37 3.62
C ILE A 25 -5.23 10.18 3.38
N VAL A 26 -4.75 8.95 3.59
CA VAL A 26 -5.60 7.75 3.47
C VAL A 26 -6.81 7.86 4.38
N VAL A 27 -6.62 8.25 5.65
CA VAL A 27 -7.73 8.44 6.58
C VAL A 27 -8.66 9.54 6.08
N ILE A 28 -8.17 10.75 5.81
CA ILE A 28 -9.02 11.86 5.33
C ILE A 28 -9.79 11.45 4.08
N TRP A 29 -9.15 10.79 3.12
CA TRP A 29 -9.75 10.39 1.86
C TRP A 29 -10.89 9.39 2.03
N HIS A 30 -10.72 8.37 2.87
CA HIS A 30 -11.78 7.39 3.13
C HIS A 30 -13.01 8.04 3.79
N TRP A 31 -12.81 9.09 4.58
CA TRP A 31 -13.92 9.81 5.20
C TRP A 31 -14.58 10.81 4.25
N VAL A 32 -13.81 11.49 3.39
CA VAL A 32 -14.33 12.46 2.41
C VAL A 32 -15.07 11.78 1.25
N PHE A 33 -14.65 10.59 0.82
CA PHE A 33 -15.28 9.86 -0.31
C PHE A 33 -16.41 8.91 0.11
N THR A 34 -16.75 8.88 1.39
CA THR A 34 -17.93 8.15 1.88
C THR A 34 -19.17 9.01 1.67
N ILE A 35 -19.87 8.83 0.54
CA ILE A 35 -21.23 9.33 0.40
C ILE A 35 -22.19 8.17 0.66
N LEU A 36 -22.89 8.24 1.78
CA LEU A 36 -24.05 7.40 2.04
C LEU A 36 -25.27 8.11 1.44
N ILE A 37 -25.81 7.59 0.34
CA ILE A 37 -27.15 7.99 -0.08
C ILE A 37 -28.12 7.21 0.81
N ILE A 38 -28.78 7.93 1.69
CA ILE A 38 -29.88 7.43 2.51
C ILE A 38 -31.15 7.67 1.70
N ASN A 39 -31.71 6.63 1.08
CA ASN A 39 -33.07 6.65 0.56
C ASN A 39 -34.02 6.13 1.65
N GLU A 40 -35.32 6.47 1.55
CA GLU A 40 -36.35 6.19 2.56
C GLU A 40 -36.44 4.72 3.00
N THR A 41 -35.90 3.78 2.22
CA THR A 41 -35.91 2.33 2.52
C THR A 41 -34.55 1.63 2.36
N THR A 42 -33.47 2.31 1.95
CA THR A 42 -32.18 1.64 1.68
C THR A 42 -30.98 2.60 1.80
N VAL A 43 -29.94 2.19 2.53
CA VAL A 43 -28.65 2.87 2.58
C VAL A 43 -27.73 2.22 1.54
N SER A 44 -27.50 2.90 0.41
CA SER A 44 -26.57 2.42 -0.61
C SER A 44 -25.27 3.24 -0.57
N PRO A 45 -24.11 2.61 -0.36
CA PRO A 45 -22.82 3.30 -0.53
C PRO A 45 -22.65 3.63 -2.02
N THR A 46 -22.63 4.91 -2.36
CA THR A 46 -22.27 5.36 -3.72
C THR A 46 -20.95 6.13 -3.67
N ASN A 47 -20.31 6.30 -4.83
CA ASN A 47 -19.06 7.02 -4.95
C ASN A 47 -19.26 8.28 -5.81
N PRO A 48 -18.99 9.51 -5.31
CA PRO A 48 -19.19 10.76 -6.05
C PRO A 48 -18.44 10.86 -7.38
N ILE A 49 -17.42 10.02 -7.58
CA ILE A 49 -16.58 10.01 -8.80
C ILE A 49 -17.39 9.65 -10.05
N GLY A 50 -18.52 8.95 -9.92
CA GLY A 50 -19.41 8.63 -11.05
C GLY A 50 -20.28 9.81 -11.53
N PHE A 51 -20.45 10.86 -10.73
CA PHE A 51 -21.37 11.96 -11.01
C PHE A 51 -20.72 13.16 -11.71
N THR A 52 -19.39 13.26 -11.68
CA THR A 52 -18.66 14.44 -12.20
C THR A 52 -17.60 14.01 -13.21
N ARG A 53 -17.75 14.39 -14.49
CA ARG A 53 -16.74 14.17 -15.53
C ARG A 53 -15.41 14.81 -15.09
N GLY A 54 -14.34 14.02 -15.06
CA GLY A 54 -12.97 14.49 -14.78
C GLY A 54 -12.48 14.30 -13.34
N MET A 55 -13.34 13.94 -12.37
CA MET A 55 -12.89 13.63 -10.99
C MET A 55 -11.95 12.42 -10.90
N TRP A 56 -11.94 11.56 -11.92
CA TRP A 56 -11.00 10.45 -12.01
C TRP A 56 -9.54 10.93 -12.04
N ALA A 57 -9.20 12.07 -12.66
CA ALA A 57 -7.82 12.57 -12.70
C ALA A 57 -7.35 13.03 -11.30
N ILE A 58 -8.27 13.56 -10.49
CA ILE A 58 -8.00 13.95 -9.11
C ILE A 58 -7.63 12.73 -8.27
N THR A 59 -8.26 11.57 -8.50
CA THR A 59 -7.92 10.35 -7.76
C THR A 59 -6.51 9.85 -8.06
N TRP A 60 -5.97 10.11 -9.25
CA TRP A 60 -4.58 9.77 -9.61
C TRP A 60 -3.57 10.62 -8.83
N VAL A 61 -3.78 11.94 -8.77
CA VAL A 61 -2.89 12.85 -8.03
C VAL A 61 -2.95 12.57 -6.52
N LEU A 62 -4.15 12.23 -6.02
CA LEU A 62 -4.37 11.93 -4.62
C LEU A 62 -4.11 10.45 -4.27
N GLN A 63 -3.64 9.65 -5.23
CA GLN A 63 -3.26 8.27 -4.99
C GLN A 63 -1.92 8.22 -4.22
N VAL A 64 -2.01 8.37 -2.89
CA VAL A 64 -0.84 8.36 -1.99
C VAL A 64 -0.28 6.96 -1.74
N MET A 65 -1.03 5.93 -2.10
CA MET A 65 -0.72 4.54 -1.83
C MET A 65 0.60 4.05 -2.47
N PRO A 66 0.90 4.32 -3.76
CA PRO A 66 2.19 3.95 -4.35
C PRO A 66 3.37 4.55 -3.59
N VAL A 67 3.24 5.80 -3.11
CA VAL A 67 4.27 6.47 -2.32
C VAL A 67 4.49 5.75 -1.00
N PHE A 68 3.42 5.35 -0.30
CA PHE A 68 3.51 4.58 0.93
C PHE A 68 4.28 3.26 0.73
N PHE A 69 3.94 2.50 -0.32
CA PHE A 69 4.62 1.23 -0.61
C PHE A 69 6.06 1.42 -1.06
N PHE A 70 6.34 2.43 -1.89
CA PHE A 70 7.70 2.80 -2.31
C PHE A 70 8.60 3.14 -1.12
N VAL A 71 8.13 4.03 -0.23
CA VAL A 71 8.84 4.38 1.01
C VAL A 71 8.96 3.15 1.91
N GLY A 72 7.93 2.31 1.98
CA GLY A 72 7.96 1.00 2.65
C GLY A 72 9.10 0.11 2.14
N GLY A 73 9.27 0.03 0.82
CA GLY A 73 10.34 -0.67 0.13
C GLY A 73 11.72 -0.24 0.58
N PHE A 74 12.00 1.06 0.43
CA PHE A 74 13.27 1.65 0.85
C PHE A 74 13.60 1.30 2.31
N THR A 75 12.63 1.47 3.23
CA THR A 75 12.85 1.15 4.64
C THR A 75 13.09 -0.33 4.92
N HIS A 76 12.44 -1.23 4.19
CA HIS A 76 12.65 -2.68 4.35
C HIS A 76 14.04 -3.09 3.84
N ARG A 77 14.48 -2.55 2.70
CA ARG A 77 15.85 -2.77 2.21
C ARG A 77 16.88 -2.27 3.21
N LEU A 78 16.75 -1.03 3.68
CA LEU A 78 17.68 -0.45 4.66
C LEU A 78 17.70 -1.24 5.98
N ALA A 79 16.53 -1.69 6.45
CA ALA A 79 16.44 -2.54 7.63
C ALA A 79 17.10 -3.91 7.41
N PHE A 80 16.97 -4.49 6.22
CA PHE A 80 17.60 -5.75 5.87
C PHE A 80 19.13 -5.62 5.73
N ASP A 81 19.63 -4.57 5.08
CA ASP A 81 21.06 -4.25 4.97
C ASP A 81 21.70 -4.12 6.37
N ASN A 82 21.00 -3.49 7.30
CA ASN A 82 21.44 -3.38 8.70
C ASN A 82 21.36 -4.72 9.45
N TYR A 83 20.40 -5.59 9.11
CA TYR A 83 20.28 -6.93 9.68
C TYR A 83 21.41 -7.86 9.23
N THR A 84 21.75 -7.90 7.94
CA THR A 84 22.85 -8.72 7.41
C THR A 84 24.20 -8.29 7.97
N LYS A 85 24.35 -7.02 8.37
CA LYS A 85 25.51 -6.45 9.06
C LYS A 85 25.52 -6.71 10.59
N GLY A 86 24.66 -7.59 11.10
CA GLY A 86 24.74 -8.11 12.48
C GLY A 86 23.71 -7.60 13.48
N THR A 87 22.67 -6.84 13.06
CA THR A 87 21.66 -6.31 14.00
C THR A 87 20.28 -6.97 13.85
N SER A 88 20.08 -8.06 14.62
CA SER A 88 18.83 -8.61 15.18
C SER A 88 17.60 -8.92 14.29
N ARG A 89 17.29 -10.22 14.13
CA ARG A 89 16.01 -10.81 13.67
C ARG A 89 14.76 -10.26 14.38
N ARG A 90 14.94 -9.67 15.56
CA ARG A 90 13.89 -9.16 16.45
C ARG A 90 13.21 -7.89 15.92
N PHE A 91 13.80 -7.21 14.92
CA PHE A 91 13.28 -5.95 14.39
C PHE A 91 12.07 -6.14 13.45
N LEU A 92 12.13 -7.13 12.55
CA LEU A 92 11.03 -7.43 11.61
C LEU A 92 9.77 -7.89 12.36
N THR A 93 9.94 -8.73 13.39
CA THR A 93 8.85 -9.27 14.21
C THR A 93 8.26 -8.22 15.16
N ARG A 94 9.08 -7.36 15.78
CA ARG A 94 8.59 -6.26 16.64
C ARG A 94 7.82 -5.20 15.84
N ARG A 95 8.30 -4.83 14.65
CA ARG A 95 7.65 -3.83 13.80
C ARG A 95 6.31 -4.34 13.27
N SER A 96 6.26 -5.61 12.85
CA SER A 96 5.02 -6.25 12.40
C SER A 96 3.98 -6.30 13.53
N LYS A 97 4.36 -6.74 14.73
CA LYS A 97 3.45 -6.81 15.89
C LYS A 97 2.90 -5.43 16.31
N ARG A 98 3.72 -4.37 16.25
CA ARG A 98 3.32 -3.02 16.66
C ARG A 98 2.30 -2.37 15.72
N LEU A 99 2.19 -2.86 14.48
CA LEU A 99 1.16 -2.45 13.51
C LEU A 99 -0.03 -3.42 13.48
N LEU A 100 0.23 -4.73 13.58
CA LEU A 100 -0.80 -5.77 13.61
C LEU A 100 -1.73 -5.65 14.81
N ILE A 101 -1.20 -5.40 16.01
CA ILE A 101 -2.02 -5.38 17.23
C ILE A 101 -3.08 -4.27 17.17
N PRO A 102 -2.74 -2.99 16.92
CA PRO A 102 -3.77 -1.93 16.83
C PRO A 102 -4.82 -2.20 15.76
N ALA A 103 -4.42 -2.74 14.61
CA ALA A 103 -5.34 -3.02 13.52
C ALA A 103 -6.27 -4.20 13.83
N MET A 104 -5.74 -5.30 14.37
CA MET A 104 -6.56 -6.44 14.79
C MET A 104 -7.52 -6.06 15.92
N THR A 105 -7.10 -5.20 16.85
CA THR A 105 -7.98 -4.63 17.87
C THR A 105 -9.11 -3.82 17.24
N LEU A 106 -8.80 -2.93 16.29
CA LEU A 106 -9.82 -2.15 15.58
C LEU A 106 -10.81 -3.05 14.83
N ILE A 107 -10.32 -4.06 14.12
CA ILE A 107 -11.15 -5.06 13.43
C ILE A 107 -12.07 -5.77 14.42
N ALA A 108 -11.53 -6.28 15.52
CA ALA A 108 -12.30 -7.01 16.51
C ALA A 108 -13.38 -6.14 17.16
N ILE A 109 -13.08 -4.87 17.47
CA ILE A 109 -14.04 -3.91 18.03
C ILE A 109 -15.19 -3.67 17.05
N TRP A 110 -14.92 -3.36 15.79
CA TRP A 110 -15.96 -3.05 14.81
C TRP A 110 -16.79 -4.26 14.40
N ILE A 111 -16.17 -5.44 14.28
CA ILE A 111 -16.89 -6.69 14.05
C ILE A 111 -17.78 -7.01 15.25
N GLY A 112 -17.25 -6.92 16.48
CA GLY A 112 -18.02 -7.16 17.70
C GLY A 112 -19.19 -6.19 17.83
N LEU A 113 -18.95 -4.91 17.58
CA LEU A 113 -20.00 -3.88 17.55
C LEU A 113 -21.05 -4.18 16.46
N GLY A 114 -20.62 -4.62 15.28
CA GLY A 114 -21.50 -5.05 14.20
C GLY A 114 -22.43 -6.20 14.61
N PHE A 115 -21.91 -7.21 15.29
CA PHE A 115 -22.72 -8.32 15.83
C PHE A 115 -23.72 -7.84 16.89
N VAL A 116 -23.27 -7.02 17.85
CA VAL A 116 -24.15 -6.48 18.91
C VAL A 116 -25.27 -5.64 18.29
N LEU A 117 -24.95 -4.72 17.39
CA LEU A 117 -25.93 -3.86 16.73
C LEU A 117 -26.90 -4.67 15.86
N ARG A 118 -26.43 -5.72 15.17
CA ARG A 118 -27.30 -6.57 14.35
C ARG A 118 -28.26 -7.40 15.20
N ALA A 119 -27.87 -7.74 16.43
CA ALA A 119 -28.71 -8.45 17.37
C ALA A 119 -29.75 -7.53 18.05
N THR A 120 -29.46 -6.24 18.21
CA THR A 120 -30.36 -5.28 18.88
C THR A 120 -31.21 -4.46 17.91
N ILE A 121 -30.74 -4.23 16.69
CA ILE A 121 -31.39 -3.41 15.67
C ILE A 121 -31.47 -4.23 14.38
N ALA A 122 -32.69 -4.44 13.88
CA ALA A 122 -32.94 -5.07 12.59
C ALA A 122 -32.69 -4.09 11.43
N ALA A 123 -31.46 -3.56 11.34
CA ALA A 123 -31.04 -2.62 10.31
C ALA A 123 -30.10 -3.29 9.32
N GLU A 124 -30.45 -3.25 8.03
CA GLU A 124 -29.65 -3.85 6.96
C GLU A 124 -28.33 -3.11 6.70
N TRP A 125 -28.23 -1.83 7.07
CA TRP A 125 -27.07 -0.97 6.83
C TRP A 125 -25.87 -1.21 7.77
N ILE A 126 -26.03 -2.01 8.82
CA ILE A 126 -25.00 -2.25 9.84
C ILE A 126 -23.74 -2.88 9.23
N TRP A 127 -23.88 -3.96 8.45
CA TRP A 127 -22.74 -4.64 7.82
C TRP A 127 -22.04 -3.77 6.77
N PRO A 128 -22.78 -3.10 5.85
CA PRO A 128 -22.19 -2.10 4.97
C PRO A 128 -21.39 -1.02 5.72
N ALA A 129 -21.89 -0.51 6.85
CA ALA A 129 -21.20 0.48 7.66
C ALA A 129 -19.91 -0.08 8.30
N VAL A 130 -19.95 -1.32 8.81
CA VAL A 130 -18.74 -2.00 9.35
C VAL A 130 -17.70 -2.20 8.24
N ILE A 131 -18.11 -2.71 7.07
CA ILE A 131 -17.22 -2.91 5.92
C ILE A 131 -16.61 -1.59 5.47
N LEU A 132 -17.40 -0.52 5.44
CA LEU A 132 -16.93 0.81 5.08
C LEU A 132 -15.84 1.31 6.03
N VAL A 133 -16.01 1.14 7.34
CA VAL A 133 -14.99 1.53 8.34
C VAL A 133 -13.74 0.64 8.26
N LEU A 134 -13.89 -0.64 7.94
CA LEU A 134 -12.78 -1.58 7.81
C LEU A 134 -12.10 -1.56 6.44
N SER A 135 -12.76 -1.01 5.41
CA SER A 135 -12.25 -0.89 4.04
C SER A 135 -10.81 -0.37 3.98
N PRO A 136 -10.43 0.73 4.66
CA PRO A 136 -9.06 1.23 4.62
C PRO A 136 -8.02 0.21 5.10
N LEU A 137 -8.36 -0.81 5.89
CA LEU A 137 -7.38 -1.74 6.42
C LEU A 137 -6.80 -2.70 5.38
N TRP A 138 -7.34 -2.76 4.17
CA TRP A 138 -6.80 -3.60 3.11
C TRP A 138 -5.32 -3.32 2.85
N PHE A 139 -4.89 -2.05 2.89
CA PHE A 139 -3.51 -1.69 2.59
C PHE A 139 -2.54 -2.24 3.62
N LEU A 140 -3.00 -2.36 4.86
CA LEU A 140 -2.21 -2.94 5.92
C LEU A 140 -1.99 -4.42 5.67
N VAL A 141 -3.03 -5.14 5.23
CA VAL A 141 -2.91 -6.56 4.85
C VAL A 141 -1.88 -6.72 3.73
N VAL A 142 -1.97 -5.92 2.67
CA VAL A 142 -1.00 -5.94 1.57
C VAL A 142 0.40 -5.60 2.08
N TYR A 143 0.55 -4.55 2.90
CA TYR A 143 1.83 -4.17 3.48
C TYR A 143 2.44 -5.31 4.31
N LEU A 144 1.64 -6.03 5.10
CA LEU A 144 2.11 -7.17 5.88
C LEU A 144 2.57 -8.33 5.00
N VAL A 145 1.83 -8.63 3.92
CA VAL A 145 2.28 -9.61 2.91
C VAL A 145 3.61 -9.18 2.32
N LEU A 146 3.74 -7.90 1.93
CA LEU A 146 5.00 -7.34 1.41
C LEU A 146 6.14 -7.40 2.41
N VAL A 147 5.88 -7.14 3.71
CA VAL A 147 6.86 -7.32 4.80
C VAL A 147 7.31 -8.78 4.89
N ALA A 148 6.36 -9.73 4.77
CA ALA A 148 6.65 -11.16 4.87
C ALA A 148 7.51 -11.64 3.68
N ILE A 149 7.22 -11.17 2.46
CA ILE A 149 8.01 -11.53 1.27
C ILE A 149 9.26 -10.65 1.07
N ALA A 150 9.41 -9.55 1.82
CA ALA A 150 10.52 -8.61 1.67
C ALA A 150 11.91 -9.29 1.65
N PRO A 151 12.23 -10.29 2.50
CA PRO A 151 13.53 -10.96 2.44
C PRO A 151 13.77 -11.69 1.11
N LEU A 152 12.74 -12.23 0.48
CA LEU A 152 12.84 -12.87 -0.85
C LEU A 152 13.00 -11.80 -1.94
N ALA A 153 12.17 -10.76 -1.87
CA ALA A 153 12.19 -9.63 -2.79
C ALA A 153 13.56 -8.91 -2.82
N ILE A 154 14.19 -8.75 -1.65
CA ILE A 154 15.52 -8.12 -1.52
C ILE A 154 16.62 -9.04 -2.07
N ARG A 155 16.55 -10.36 -1.84
CA ARG A 155 17.49 -11.30 -2.46
C ARG A 155 17.36 -11.32 -3.98
N ALA A 156 16.13 -11.30 -4.49
CA ALA A 156 15.87 -11.19 -5.92
C ALA A 156 16.43 -9.88 -6.48
N HIS A 157 16.24 -8.77 -5.77
CA HIS A 157 16.82 -7.46 -6.12
C HIS A 157 18.34 -7.48 -6.19
N TRP A 158 19.04 -8.11 -5.25
CA TRP A 158 20.51 -8.19 -5.32
C TRP A 158 21.01 -9.11 -6.43
N ARG A 159 20.26 -10.16 -6.75
CA ARG A 159 20.65 -11.13 -7.77
C ARG A 159 20.36 -10.65 -9.19
N TRP A 160 19.22 -10.01 -9.40
CA TRP A 160 18.67 -9.69 -10.72
C TRP A 160 18.47 -8.19 -10.96
N GLY A 161 18.52 -7.36 -9.91
CA GLY A 161 18.39 -5.91 -10.02
C GLY A 161 17.11 -5.49 -10.74
N GLU A 162 17.28 -4.71 -11.80
CA GLU A 162 16.20 -4.09 -12.58
C GLU A 162 15.33 -5.11 -13.31
N LEU A 163 15.85 -6.33 -13.57
CA LEU A 163 15.07 -7.42 -14.16
C LEU A 163 13.85 -7.78 -13.32
N VAL A 164 13.91 -7.62 -11.98
CA VAL A 164 12.75 -7.90 -11.12
C VAL A 164 11.59 -6.96 -11.44
N ILE A 165 11.85 -5.71 -11.78
CA ILE A 165 10.82 -4.75 -12.17
C ILE A 165 10.18 -5.17 -13.49
N VAL A 166 10.99 -5.59 -14.47
CA VAL A 166 10.51 -6.07 -15.77
C VAL A 166 9.62 -7.30 -15.60
N TRP A 167 10.02 -8.26 -14.76
CA TRP A 167 9.22 -9.45 -14.48
C TRP A 167 7.92 -9.14 -13.73
N LEU A 168 7.94 -8.23 -12.76
CA LEU A 168 6.73 -7.80 -12.07
C LEU A 168 5.76 -7.08 -13.01
N LEU A 169 6.28 -6.24 -13.92
CA LEU A 169 5.47 -5.56 -14.93
C LEU A 169 4.85 -6.57 -15.91
N GLY A 170 5.65 -7.53 -16.40
CA GLY A 170 5.17 -8.60 -17.27
C GLY A 170 4.11 -9.48 -16.60
N LEU A 171 4.32 -9.84 -15.32
CA LEU A 171 3.35 -10.59 -14.55
C LEU A 171 2.04 -9.81 -14.36
N ALA A 172 2.12 -8.51 -14.08
CA ALA A 172 0.94 -7.66 -13.97
C ALA A 172 0.13 -7.64 -15.27
N ALA A 173 0.81 -7.45 -16.41
CA ALA A 173 0.18 -7.45 -17.73
C ALA A 173 -0.49 -8.81 -18.05
N VAL A 174 0.17 -9.93 -17.75
CA VAL A 174 -0.42 -11.28 -17.92
C VAL A 174 -1.66 -11.47 -17.06
N LEU A 175 -1.62 -11.02 -15.80
CA LEU A 175 -2.77 -11.12 -14.90
C LEU A 175 -3.93 -10.23 -15.33
N ASP A 176 -3.65 -9.06 -15.91
CA ASP A 176 -4.69 -8.21 -16.51
C ASP A 176 -5.30 -8.84 -17.76
N VAL A 177 -4.49 -9.44 -18.64
CA VAL A 177 -5.02 -10.21 -19.79
C VAL A 177 -5.92 -11.34 -19.32
N LEU A 178 -5.50 -12.10 -18.30
CA LEU A 178 -6.32 -13.17 -17.69
C LEU A 178 -7.61 -12.62 -17.07
N ARG A 179 -7.54 -11.48 -16.40
CA ARG A 179 -8.70 -10.85 -15.78
C ARG A 179 -9.71 -10.35 -16.82
N PHE A 180 -9.25 -9.61 -17.83
CA PHE A 180 -10.13 -8.93 -18.78
C PHE A 180 -10.55 -9.83 -19.95
N SER A 181 -9.65 -10.66 -20.47
CA SER A 181 -9.94 -11.53 -21.63
C SER A 181 -10.59 -12.84 -21.24
N HIS A 182 -10.19 -13.40 -20.08
CA HIS A 182 -10.69 -14.71 -19.61
C HIS A 182 -11.64 -14.61 -18.41
N GLN A 183 -12.00 -13.39 -17.97
CA GLN A 183 -12.92 -13.12 -16.87
C GLN A 183 -12.58 -13.84 -15.56
N GLN A 184 -11.28 -14.09 -15.35
CA GLN A 184 -10.79 -14.81 -14.17
C GLN A 184 -10.70 -13.87 -12.98
N GLY A 185 -11.74 -13.85 -12.14
CA GLY A 185 -11.83 -12.92 -11.00
C GLY A 185 -10.70 -13.04 -9.97
N TRP A 186 -10.11 -14.23 -9.80
CA TRP A 186 -8.97 -14.44 -8.88
C TRP A 186 -7.71 -13.70 -9.35
N ALA A 187 -7.52 -13.51 -10.66
CA ALA A 187 -6.36 -12.83 -11.21
C ALA A 187 -6.28 -11.37 -10.76
N ALA A 188 -7.43 -10.72 -10.52
CA ALA A 188 -7.48 -9.36 -9.99
C ALA A 188 -6.81 -9.25 -8.61
N TRP A 189 -7.05 -10.22 -7.72
CA TRP A 189 -6.48 -10.23 -6.37
C TRP A 189 -4.97 -10.45 -6.39
N ILE A 190 -4.47 -11.30 -7.29
CA ILE A 190 -3.03 -11.49 -7.46
C ILE A 190 -2.40 -10.26 -8.09
N ASN A 191 -3.01 -9.70 -9.14
CA ASN A 191 -2.49 -8.52 -9.82
C ASN A 191 -2.38 -7.34 -8.85
N PHE A 192 -3.37 -7.19 -7.98
CA PHE A 192 -3.35 -6.22 -6.90
C PHE A 192 -2.09 -6.33 -6.04
N LEU A 193 -1.72 -7.53 -5.58
CA LEU A 193 -0.47 -7.74 -4.84
C LEU A 193 0.77 -7.46 -5.69
N VAL A 194 0.77 -7.83 -6.97
CA VAL A 194 1.90 -7.66 -7.89
C VAL A 194 2.17 -6.17 -8.14
N ILE A 195 1.14 -5.36 -8.40
CA ILE A 195 1.28 -3.92 -8.64
C ILE A 195 1.83 -3.20 -7.40
N TRP A 196 1.29 -3.49 -6.22
CA TRP A 196 1.82 -2.91 -4.98
C TRP A 196 3.22 -3.42 -4.64
N GLY A 197 3.50 -4.68 -4.98
CA GLY A 197 4.84 -5.27 -4.92
C GLY A 197 5.82 -4.57 -5.87
N LEU A 198 5.38 -4.17 -7.06
CA LEU A 198 6.18 -3.39 -8.02
C LEU A 198 6.50 -2.01 -7.44
N ALA A 199 5.51 -1.29 -6.90
CA ALA A 199 5.74 0.00 -6.24
C ALA A 199 6.71 -0.14 -5.05
N HIS A 200 6.57 -1.21 -4.28
CA HIS A 200 7.49 -1.55 -3.17
C HIS A 200 8.90 -1.86 -3.66
N GLN A 201 9.04 -2.64 -4.72
CA GLN A 201 10.32 -3.00 -5.32
C GLN A 201 11.05 -1.78 -5.90
N LEU A 202 10.32 -0.84 -6.52
CA LEU A 202 10.88 0.44 -6.97
C LEU A 202 11.51 1.22 -5.81
N GLY A 203 10.94 1.11 -4.61
CA GLY A 203 11.50 1.68 -3.38
C GLY A 203 12.92 1.20 -3.07
N PHE A 204 13.30 0.01 -3.52
CA PHE A 204 14.67 -0.48 -3.35
C PHE A 204 15.67 0.30 -4.20
N PHE A 205 15.24 0.99 -5.25
CA PHE A 205 16.09 1.79 -6.12
C PHE A 205 16.17 3.27 -5.71
N TYR A 206 15.62 3.66 -4.56
CA TYR A 206 15.55 5.04 -4.09
C TYR A 206 16.85 5.85 -4.27
N ASP A 207 17.98 5.33 -3.78
CA ASP A 207 19.28 6.01 -3.87
C ASP A 207 19.70 6.25 -5.34
N LYS A 208 19.44 5.27 -6.22
CA LYS A 208 19.72 5.39 -7.65
C LYS A 208 18.78 6.38 -8.33
N LEU A 209 17.50 6.40 -7.94
CA LEU A 209 16.48 7.29 -8.50
C LEU A 209 16.73 8.76 -8.15
N ILE A 210 17.19 9.04 -6.93
CA ILE A 210 17.55 10.41 -6.51
C ILE A 210 18.84 10.88 -7.18
N ALA A 211 19.81 9.98 -7.35
CA ALA A 211 21.05 10.29 -8.05
C ALA A 211 20.86 10.38 -9.58
N ALA A 212 19.73 9.93 -10.11
CA ALA A 212 19.48 9.91 -11.53
C ALA A 212 19.21 11.32 -12.11
N PRO A 213 19.50 11.56 -13.40
CA PRO A 213 19.17 12.81 -14.07
C PRO A 213 17.66 13.07 -14.05
N ARG A 214 17.26 14.35 -14.11
CA ARG A 214 15.84 14.76 -14.24
C ARG A 214 15.13 14.10 -15.43
N ARG A 215 15.86 13.71 -16.48
CA ARG A 215 15.32 12.97 -17.63
C ARG A 215 14.68 11.64 -17.22
N THR A 216 15.21 10.96 -16.21
CA THR A 216 14.66 9.69 -15.72
C THR A 216 13.28 9.87 -15.09
N ALA A 217 13.06 10.99 -14.38
CA ALA A 217 11.72 11.32 -13.87
C ALA A 217 10.72 11.52 -15.01
N TRP A 218 11.11 12.25 -16.07
CA TRP A 218 10.29 12.41 -17.26
C TRP A 218 10.04 11.08 -17.98
N MET A 219 11.00 10.17 -18.02
CA MET A 219 10.80 8.83 -18.58
C MET A 219 9.71 8.06 -17.84
N PHE A 220 9.68 8.08 -16.50
CA PHE A 220 8.61 7.44 -15.73
C PHE A 220 7.24 8.08 -15.96
N VAL A 221 7.19 9.42 -16.03
CA VAL A 221 5.95 10.16 -16.32
C VAL A 221 5.39 9.77 -17.69
N TRP A 222 6.23 9.83 -18.73
CA TRP A 222 5.79 9.49 -20.09
C TRP A 222 5.47 8.00 -20.25
N ALA A 223 6.25 7.11 -19.64
CA ALA A 223 5.94 5.68 -19.64
C ALA A 223 4.58 5.40 -18.99
N GLY A 224 4.26 6.09 -17.89
CA GLY A 224 2.94 6.03 -17.25
C GLY A 224 1.84 6.51 -18.18
N PHE A 225 2.01 7.67 -18.84
CA PHE A 225 1.02 8.18 -19.79
C PHE A 225 0.79 7.24 -20.97
N PHE A 226 1.84 6.68 -21.56
CA PHE A 226 1.69 5.73 -22.68
C PHE A 226 0.99 4.44 -22.25
N ALA A 227 1.29 3.93 -21.05
CA ALA A 227 0.63 2.75 -20.51
C ALA A 227 -0.87 2.95 -20.23
N MET A 228 -1.35 4.20 -20.13
CA MET A 228 -2.79 4.48 -19.98
C MET A 228 -3.56 4.45 -21.30
N VAL A 229 -2.86 4.61 -22.43
CA VAL A 229 -3.47 4.67 -23.77
C VAL A 229 -3.54 3.28 -24.43
N ALA A 230 -2.68 2.36 -23.99
CA ALA A 230 -2.61 0.98 -24.46
C ALA A 230 -3.61 0.06 -23.75
#